data_AF-A0A9E0VHS8-F1
#
_entry.id   AF-A0A9E0VHS8-F1
#
_cell.length_a   1.000
_cell.length_b   1.000
_cell.length_c   1.000
_cell.angle_alpha   90.00
_cell.angle_beta   90.00
_cell.angle_gamma   90.00
#
_symmetry.space_group_name_H-M   'P 1'
#
loop_
_entity.id
_entity.type
_entity.pdbx_description
1 polymer ?
#
loop_
_entity_poly.entity_id
_entity_poly.type
_entity_poly.pdbx_seq_one_letter_code
_entity_poly.pdbx_strand_id
1 'polypeptide(L)'
;MFIARSPLLLSAIAALSIGNAHALGKPPYPLRDTASANRPTTPAVSRNPVQDELRPSIPVTGYNLVWEDEFKGRSLDSRNWTAWNKAVENAYDDPDSVHVDDGELTIQTHTERDGLHHSGFLSGKGHFETTYGYFEARINFHDSPGSWCAFWLESSSIVPAVPNVTGVEVDVVEHLPGNPNSYPVHVHNWSSNGFRQDHTAVGGSAYTNGPSLEDNYHTYGVLWTPQGYTFFLDGVKQWQTSAYASHDKKYMLLTCEVLDNSWAGSIPRGGYGNASQSKTRMKVDWVRVWQKN
;
A
#
# COMPACT_ATOMS: atom_id res chain seq x y z
N MET A 1 -14.72 0.41 -23.48
CA MET A 1 -13.99 1.02 -24.61
C MET A 1 -14.01 2.53 -24.41
N PHE A 2 -12.86 3.18 -24.63
CA PHE A 2 -12.56 4.63 -24.50
C PHE A 2 -12.30 5.17 -23.08
N ILE A 3 -11.36 6.07 -22.75
CA ILE A 3 -10.21 6.83 -23.34
C ILE A 3 -9.40 7.28 -22.07
N ALA A 4 -8.07 7.32 -21.98
CA ALA A 4 -7.23 8.39 -22.53
C ALA A 4 -5.73 8.08 -22.38
N ARG A 5 -5.00 8.11 -23.51
CA ARG A 5 -3.59 8.48 -23.52
C ARG A 5 -3.50 10.01 -23.51
N SER A 6 -2.69 10.60 -22.62
CA SER A 6 -1.80 11.74 -22.91
C SER A 6 -1.04 12.20 -21.64
N PRO A 7 0.15 12.80 -21.79
CA PRO A 7 1.17 12.88 -20.74
C PRO A 7 1.15 14.20 -19.93
N LEU A 8 1.74 14.13 -18.74
CA LEU A 8 2.37 15.21 -17.93
C LEU A 8 1.52 16.45 -17.56
N LEU A 9 1.29 16.69 -16.26
CA LEU A 9 2.02 17.70 -15.47
C LEU A 9 1.59 17.69 -13.99
N LEU A 10 2.58 17.89 -13.13
CA LEU A 10 2.60 18.03 -11.67
C LEU A 10 1.34 18.58 -10.98
N SER A 11 1.07 18.02 -9.80
CA SER A 11 0.72 18.81 -8.61
C SER A 11 1.32 18.15 -7.37
N ALA A 12 2.59 18.47 -7.09
CA ALA A 12 3.20 18.20 -5.80
C ALA A 12 2.67 19.23 -4.80
N ILE A 13 1.87 18.80 -3.83
CA ILE A 13 1.53 19.64 -2.67
C ILE A 13 2.71 19.57 -1.70
N ALA A 14 3.61 20.55 -1.81
CA ALA A 14 4.64 20.80 -0.81
C ALA A 14 3.99 21.44 0.43
N ALA A 15 4.00 20.72 1.56
CA ALA A 15 3.71 21.33 2.85
C ALA A 15 4.91 22.20 3.28
N LEU A 16 4.78 23.52 3.15
CA LEU A 16 5.71 24.49 3.72
C LEU A 16 5.57 24.51 5.25
N SER A 17 6.63 24.10 5.96
CA SER A 17 6.85 24.43 7.36
C SER A 17 8.00 25.43 7.45
N ILE A 18 7.68 26.67 7.80
CA ILE A 18 8.63 27.74 8.09
C ILE A 18 8.91 27.68 9.60
N GLY A 19 10.17 27.49 10.00
CA GLY A 19 10.55 27.44 11.41
C GLY A 19 12.06 27.49 11.61
N ASN A 20 12.53 28.62 12.13
CA ASN A 20 13.91 29.06 12.26
C ASN A 20 14.91 28.10 12.92
N ALA A 21 16.17 28.31 12.51
CA ALA A 21 17.40 27.75 13.03
C ALA A 21 17.59 27.87 14.55
N HIS A 22 18.26 26.89 15.14
CA HIS A 22 19.43 27.12 15.98
C HIS A 22 20.32 25.86 16.01
N ALA A 23 21.52 25.99 15.44
CA ALA A 23 22.64 25.12 15.75
C ALA A 23 23.04 25.31 17.22
N LEU A 24 23.45 24.23 17.90
CA LEU A 24 24.50 24.22 18.95
C LEU A 24 24.72 22.80 19.51
N GLY A 25 25.97 22.32 19.39
CA GLY A 25 26.68 21.60 20.45
C GLY A 25 26.37 20.13 20.72
N LYS A 26 27.13 19.22 20.08
CA LYS A 26 27.50 17.94 20.71
C LYS A 26 28.73 18.16 21.59
N PRO A 27 28.79 17.58 22.81
CA PRO A 27 30.07 17.20 23.40
C PRO A 27 30.25 15.67 23.44
N PRO A 28 31.51 15.19 23.42
CA PRO A 28 31.87 13.78 23.28
C PRO A 28 32.15 13.12 24.65
N TYR A 29 32.07 11.79 24.75
CA TYR A 29 32.83 11.00 25.74
C TYR A 29 32.96 9.52 25.30
N PRO A 30 33.96 8.77 25.82
CA PRO A 30 34.77 7.85 25.04
C PRO A 30 34.66 6.39 25.52
N LEU A 31 35.56 5.58 24.93
CA LEU A 31 35.69 4.13 24.84
C LEU A 31 35.78 3.30 26.14
N ARG A 32 35.26 2.07 25.98
CA ARG A 32 35.73 0.73 26.44
C ARG A 32 35.91 0.44 27.93
N ASP A 33 35.33 -0.68 28.35
CA ASP A 33 36.16 -1.74 28.94
C ASP A 33 35.63 -3.16 28.70
N THR A 34 36.57 -4.10 28.68
CA THR A 34 36.46 -5.52 28.31
C THR A 34 36.14 -6.42 29.50
N ALA A 35 35.31 -7.46 29.33
CA ALA A 35 35.43 -8.72 30.08
C ALA A 35 34.70 -9.89 29.41
N SER A 36 35.38 -11.04 29.44
CA SER A 36 35.08 -12.35 28.86
C SER A 36 34.03 -13.15 29.65
N ALA A 37 33.19 -13.94 28.96
CA ALA A 37 32.91 -15.34 29.29
C ALA A 37 32.03 -16.02 28.22
N ASN A 38 32.61 -17.00 27.52
CA ASN A 38 31.90 -17.96 26.66
C ASN A 38 31.07 -18.94 27.50
N ARG A 39 29.77 -19.05 27.22
CA ARG A 39 28.95 -20.25 27.48
C ARG A 39 27.95 -20.41 26.33
N PRO A 40 27.82 -21.60 25.71
CA PRO A 40 26.85 -21.79 24.64
C PRO A 40 25.45 -21.95 25.25
N THR A 41 24.59 -20.97 24.99
CA THR A 41 23.15 -21.07 25.23
C THR A 41 22.44 -20.88 23.90
N THR A 42 21.67 -21.90 23.53
CA THR A 42 20.66 -21.90 22.46
C THR A 42 19.90 -20.57 22.44
N PRO A 43 19.69 -19.89 21.31
CA PRO A 43 18.88 -18.68 21.30
C PRO A 43 17.41 -19.09 21.45
N ALA A 44 16.90 -19.03 22.67
CA ALA A 44 15.49 -18.75 22.87
C ALA A 44 15.28 -17.32 22.36
N VAL A 45 14.48 -17.18 21.29
CA VAL A 45 14.05 -15.87 20.81
C VAL A 45 13.28 -15.18 21.94
N SER A 46 13.97 -14.25 22.61
CA SER A 46 13.41 -13.38 23.63
C SER A 46 12.38 -12.47 22.97
N ARG A 47 11.10 -12.87 23.04
CA ARG A 47 9.98 -11.99 22.73
C ARG A 47 9.88 -10.96 23.85
N ASN A 48 10.10 -9.69 23.55
CA ASN A 48 9.85 -8.58 24.48
C ASN A 48 8.33 -8.47 24.73
N PRO A 49 7.84 -8.71 25.96
CA PRO A 49 6.40 -8.70 26.25
C PRO A 49 5.74 -7.32 26.12
N VAL A 50 6.54 -6.24 26.13
CA VAL A 50 6.06 -4.86 26.21
C VAL A 50 5.59 -4.29 24.85
N GLN A 51 5.94 -4.94 23.72
CA GLN A 51 5.44 -4.54 22.39
C GLN A 51 4.17 -5.28 21.95
N ASP A 52 3.77 -6.35 22.64
CA ASP A 52 2.52 -7.07 22.33
C ASP A 52 1.27 -6.35 22.90
N GLU A 53 1.43 -5.39 23.82
CA GLU A 53 0.29 -4.73 24.51
C GLU A 53 -0.33 -3.54 23.76
N LEU A 54 0.10 -3.23 22.54
CA LEU A 54 -0.53 -2.20 21.68
C LEU A 54 -0.96 -2.70 20.29
N ARG A 55 -0.91 -4.02 20.06
CA ARG A 55 -1.53 -4.63 18.90
C ARG A 55 -3.03 -4.69 19.19
N PRO A 56 -3.91 -4.03 18.42
CA PRO A 56 -5.30 -4.38 18.52
C PRO A 56 -5.41 -5.87 18.19
N SER A 57 -6.06 -6.61 19.07
CA SER A 57 -6.72 -7.83 18.66
C SER A 57 -7.80 -7.42 17.65
N ILE A 58 -7.46 -7.34 16.38
CA ILE A 58 -8.45 -7.30 15.30
C ILE A 58 -8.93 -8.75 15.13
N PRO A 59 -10.25 -9.00 15.12
CA PRO A 59 -11.30 -8.09 14.67
C PRO A 59 -11.68 -7.00 15.68
N VAL A 60 -11.77 -5.76 15.17
CA VAL A 60 -12.43 -4.62 15.81
C VAL A 60 -13.69 -5.12 16.53
N THR A 61 -13.82 -4.87 17.85
CA THR A 61 -14.91 -5.44 18.66
C THR A 61 -16.27 -5.33 17.96
N GLY A 62 -16.94 -6.46 17.75
CA GLY A 62 -18.24 -6.54 17.08
C GLY A 62 -18.19 -6.71 15.55
N TYR A 63 -17.01 -6.92 14.97
CA TYR A 63 -16.82 -7.28 13.56
C TYR A 63 -16.51 -8.77 13.41
N ASN A 64 -17.04 -9.39 12.37
CA ASN A 64 -16.81 -10.79 12.00
C ASN A 64 -16.11 -10.89 10.65
N LEU A 65 -15.23 -11.87 10.48
CA LEU A 65 -14.55 -12.14 9.22
C LEU A 65 -15.59 -12.59 8.19
N VAL A 66 -15.64 -11.92 7.04
CA VAL A 66 -16.61 -12.22 5.98
C VAL A 66 -15.94 -12.63 4.68
N TRP A 67 -14.67 -12.30 4.49
CA TRP A 67 -13.88 -12.66 3.32
C TRP A 67 -12.39 -12.64 3.65
N GLU A 68 -11.63 -13.55 3.06
CA GLU A 68 -10.17 -13.60 3.17
C GLU A 68 -9.56 -14.22 1.92
N ASP A 69 -8.33 -13.81 1.62
CA ASP A 69 -7.42 -14.52 0.75
C ASP A 69 -6.07 -14.65 1.47
N GLU A 70 -5.70 -15.90 1.76
CA GLU A 70 -4.46 -16.26 2.43
C GLU A 70 -3.39 -16.73 1.43
N PHE A 71 -3.67 -16.66 0.12
CA PHE A 71 -2.75 -17.00 -0.96
C PHE A 71 -2.10 -18.41 -0.86
N LYS A 72 -2.75 -19.36 -0.18
CA LYS A 72 -2.27 -20.74 0.05
C LYS A 72 -2.23 -21.64 -1.20
N GLY A 73 -2.66 -21.10 -2.35
CA GLY A 73 -2.63 -21.80 -3.62
C GLY A 73 -1.23 -21.84 -4.24
N ARG A 74 -1.15 -22.36 -5.46
CA ARG A 74 0.03 -22.27 -6.34
C ARG A 74 -0.17 -21.31 -7.51
N SER A 75 -1.30 -20.60 -7.49
CA SER A 75 -1.73 -19.69 -8.53
C SER A 75 -2.77 -18.74 -7.95
N LEU A 76 -2.91 -17.58 -8.57
CA LEU A 76 -3.95 -16.61 -8.22
C LEU A 76 -5.34 -17.24 -8.30
N ASP A 77 -6.17 -17.03 -7.27
CA ASP A 77 -7.55 -17.48 -7.29
C ASP A 77 -8.43 -16.54 -8.13
N SER A 78 -8.80 -16.98 -9.32
CA SER A 78 -9.62 -16.20 -10.25
C SER A 78 -11.06 -15.98 -9.77
N ARG A 79 -11.47 -16.59 -8.64
CA ARG A 79 -12.75 -16.30 -7.98
C ARG A 79 -12.68 -15.04 -7.11
N ASN A 80 -11.47 -14.59 -6.78
CA ASN A 80 -11.21 -13.43 -5.94
C ASN A 80 -10.70 -12.25 -6.76
N TRP A 81 -9.86 -12.52 -7.76
CA TRP A 81 -9.07 -11.49 -8.43
C TRP A 81 -9.08 -11.62 -9.95
N THR A 82 -9.03 -10.46 -10.61
CA THR A 82 -8.69 -10.32 -12.03
C THR A 82 -7.34 -9.63 -12.15
N ALA A 83 -6.34 -10.31 -12.73
CA ALA A 83 -5.09 -9.68 -13.14
C ALA A 83 -5.28 -8.93 -14.45
N TRP A 84 -4.81 -7.70 -14.53
CA TRP A 84 -4.85 -6.92 -15.76
C TRP A 84 -3.80 -7.40 -16.76
N ASN A 85 -4.12 -7.23 -18.05
CA ASN A 85 -3.29 -7.56 -19.18
C ASN A 85 -3.34 -6.41 -20.21
N LYS A 86 -2.71 -5.29 -19.88
CA LYS A 86 -2.76 -4.04 -20.67
C LYS A 86 -1.66 -3.05 -20.28
N ALA A 87 -1.37 -2.11 -21.18
CA ALA A 87 -0.49 -0.98 -20.85
C ALA A 87 -1.17 -0.01 -19.88
N VAL A 88 -0.45 0.36 -18.82
CA VAL A 88 -0.85 1.34 -17.79
C VAL A 88 0.37 2.21 -17.48
N GLU A 89 0.20 3.53 -17.58
CA GLU A 89 1.27 4.51 -17.38
C GLU A 89 2.56 4.19 -18.18
N ASN A 90 3.69 3.96 -17.52
CA ASN A 90 4.96 3.60 -18.16
C ASN A 90 5.25 2.09 -18.20
N ALA A 91 4.30 1.24 -17.81
CA ALA A 91 4.45 -0.22 -17.82
C ALA A 91 3.35 -0.95 -18.60
N TYR A 92 3.57 -2.25 -18.81
CA TYR A 92 2.56 -3.22 -19.18
C TYR A 92 2.19 -4.04 -17.94
N ASP A 93 0.95 -3.93 -17.48
CA ASP A 93 0.46 -4.83 -16.44
C ASP A 93 0.21 -6.19 -17.08
N ASP A 94 0.92 -7.19 -16.58
CA ASP A 94 0.97 -8.54 -17.11
C ASP A 94 0.59 -9.54 -16.01
N PRO A 95 -0.34 -10.48 -16.25
CA PRO A 95 -0.60 -11.56 -15.31
C PRO A 95 0.64 -12.38 -14.95
N ASP A 96 1.65 -12.44 -15.84
CA ASP A 96 2.90 -13.14 -15.58
C ASP A 96 3.79 -12.42 -14.55
N SER A 97 3.52 -11.16 -14.21
CA SER A 97 4.18 -10.43 -13.10
C SER A 97 3.53 -10.69 -11.74
N VAL A 98 2.49 -11.52 -11.69
CA VAL A 98 1.75 -11.87 -10.47
C VAL A 98 1.97 -13.35 -10.15
N HIS A 99 2.56 -13.62 -8.99
CA HIS A 99 2.87 -14.96 -8.55
C HIS A 99 2.21 -15.26 -7.22
N VAL A 100 1.65 -16.45 -7.08
CA VAL A 100 1.17 -16.97 -5.79
C VAL A 100 1.87 -18.28 -5.54
N ASP A 101 2.57 -18.37 -4.41
CA ASP A 101 3.19 -19.62 -3.96
C ASP A 101 3.11 -19.72 -2.44
N ASP A 102 2.48 -20.82 -1.99
CA ASP A 102 2.47 -21.30 -0.60
C ASP A 102 2.24 -20.24 0.49
N GLY A 103 1.19 -19.43 0.33
CA GLY A 103 0.80 -18.43 1.33
C GLY A 103 1.33 -17.03 1.08
N GLU A 104 1.94 -16.77 -0.07
CA GLU A 104 2.42 -15.44 -0.42
C GLU A 104 2.05 -15.08 -1.87
N LEU A 105 1.43 -13.92 -2.03
CA LEU A 105 1.31 -13.24 -3.31
C LEU A 105 2.54 -12.35 -3.52
N THR A 106 3.13 -12.37 -4.71
CA THR A 106 4.16 -11.42 -5.15
C THR A 106 3.69 -10.72 -6.42
N ILE A 107 3.70 -9.38 -6.41
CA ILE A 107 3.62 -8.55 -7.62
C ILE A 107 5.02 -8.02 -7.89
N GLN A 108 5.61 -8.38 -9.03
CA GLN A 108 6.98 -8.02 -9.39
C GLN A 108 7.04 -7.00 -10.52
N THR A 109 7.75 -5.89 -10.30
CA THR A 109 8.06 -4.93 -11.35
C THR A 109 9.41 -5.30 -11.98
N HIS A 110 9.49 -5.43 -13.30
CA HIS A 110 10.74 -5.76 -14.01
C HIS A 110 10.86 -5.01 -15.34
N THR A 111 12.05 -5.04 -15.94
CA THR A 111 12.34 -4.44 -17.25
C THR A 111 12.93 -5.47 -18.18
N GLU A 112 12.28 -5.66 -19.33
CA GLU A 112 12.75 -6.54 -20.38
C GLU A 112 13.89 -5.93 -21.21
N ARG A 113 14.54 -6.75 -22.03
CA ARG A 113 15.74 -6.33 -22.80
C ARG A 113 15.48 -5.19 -23.78
N ASP A 114 14.25 -5.06 -24.25
CA ASP A 114 13.80 -3.98 -25.14
C ASP A 114 13.48 -2.68 -24.39
N GLY A 115 13.57 -2.69 -23.05
CA GLY A 115 13.30 -1.55 -22.19
C GLY A 115 11.84 -1.45 -21.74
N LEU A 116 10.96 -2.37 -22.13
CA LEU A 116 9.58 -2.39 -21.64
C LEU A 116 9.54 -2.75 -20.15
N HIS A 117 8.84 -1.94 -19.36
CA HIS A 117 8.55 -2.23 -17.96
C HIS A 117 7.31 -3.11 -17.86
N HIS A 118 7.39 -4.16 -17.06
CA HIS A 118 6.27 -5.03 -16.70
C HIS A 118 5.99 -4.91 -15.21
N SER A 119 4.71 -4.95 -14.84
CA SER A 119 4.25 -4.95 -13.46
C SER A 119 2.94 -5.73 -13.33
N GLY A 120 2.29 -5.68 -12.17
CA GLY A 120 1.01 -6.33 -11.94
C GLY A 120 -0.02 -5.42 -11.28
N PHE A 121 -1.27 -5.66 -11.67
CA PHE A 121 -2.44 -4.96 -11.17
C PHE A 121 -3.55 -5.98 -10.95
N LEU A 122 -3.94 -6.17 -9.69
CA LEU A 122 -5.02 -7.07 -9.28
C LEU A 122 -6.26 -6.30 -8.85
N SER A 123 -7.39 -6.68 -9.45
CA SER A 123 -8.69 -6.08 -9.15
C SER A 123 -9.68 -7.12 -8.63
N GLY A 124 -10.28 -6.83 -7.48
CA GLY A 124 -11.40 -7.58 -6.91
C GLY A 124 -12.78 -7.19 -7.49
N LYS A 125 -12.83 -6.30 -8.49
CA LYS A 125 -14.08 -5.83 -9.10
C LYS A 125 -14.88 -6.98 -9.68
N GLY A 126 -16.17 -7.02 -9.37
CA GLY A 126 -17.08 -8.11 -9.80
C GLY A 126 -16.89 -9.43 -9.04
N HIS A 127 -15.97 -9.47 -8.06
CA HIS A 127 -15.74 -10.62 -7.19
C HIS A 127 -16.30 -10.31 -5.79
N PHE A 128 -15.46 -9.83 -4.87
CA PHE A 128 -15.90 -9.40 -3.54
C PHE A 128 -16.07 -7.89 -3.49
N GLU A 129 -17.32 -7.46 -3.36
CA GLU A 129 -17.71 -6.05 -3.23
C GLU A 129 -18.62 -5.89 -2.02
N THR A 130 -18.32 -4.93 -1.16
CA THR A 130 -19.14 -4.68 0.02
C THR A 130 -19.19 -3.21 0.40
N THR A 131 -20.20 -2.85 1.20
CA THR A 131 -20.32 -1.52 1.78
C THR A 131 -19.95 -1.60 3.26
N TYR A 132 -19.00 -0.75 3.67
CA TYR A 132 -18.43 -0.72 5.02
C TYR A 132 -17.68 -2.00 5.41
N GLY A 133 -16.85 -1.85 6.42
CA GLY A 133 -16.07 -2.95 6.96
C GLY A 133 -14.72 -2.48 7.47
N TYR A 134 -13.99 -3.43 8.02
CA TYR A 134 -12.57 -3.31 8.23
C TYR A 134 -11.86 -4.11 7.14
N PHE A 135 -10.96 -3.47 6.41
CA PHE A 135 -10.15 -4.09 5.35
C PHE A 135 -8.70 -4.03 5.81
N GLU A 136 -7.99 -5.14 5.80
CA GLU A 136 -6.58 -5.17 6.19
C GLU A 136 -5.80 -6.14 5.29
N ALA A 137 -4.58 -5.75 4.97
CA ALA A 137 -3.62 -6.59 4.28
C ALA A 137 -2.29 -6.58 5.03
N ARG A 138 -1.59 -7.73 5.02
CA ARG A 138 -0.22 -7.83 5.54
C ARG A 138 0.77 -7.82 4.38
N ILE A 139 1.53 -6.74 4.27
CA ILE A 139 2.33 -6.42 3.08
C ILE A 139 3.78 -6.16 3.47
N ASN A 140 4.70 -6.55 2.59
CA ASN A 140 6.12 -6.20 2.62
C ASN A 140 6.50 -5.55 1.28
N PHE A 141 6.99 -4.32 1.34
CA PHE A 141 7.39 -3.54 0.17
C PHE A 141 8.89 -3.61 -0.07
N HIS A 142 9.26 -3.90 -1.32
CA HIS A 142 10.62 -3.89 -1.84
C HIS A 142 10.65 -2.96 -3.06
N ASP A 143 10.26 -1.70 -2.90
CA ASP A 143 10.06 -0.79 -4.03
C ASP A 143 11.39 -0.24 -4.56
N SER A 144 11.35 0.34 -5.75
CA SER A 144 12.49 1.04 -6.36
C SER A 144 11.99 2.31 -7.06
N PRO A 145 12.82 3.36 -7.16
CA PRO A 145 12.43 4.63 -7.77
C PRO A 145 11.66 4.47 -9.09
N GLY A 146 10.66 5.31 -9.31
CA GLY A 146 9.75 5.25 -10.46
C GLY A 146 8.66 4.18 -10.35
N SER A 147 8.66 3.35 -9.31
CA SER A 147 7.57 2.41 -9.00
C SER A 147 6.95 2.74 -7.63
N TRP A 148 5.64 2.56 -7.53
CA TRP A 148 4.91 2.60 -6.26
C TRP A 148 3.96 1.42 -6.20
N CYS A 149 3.83 0.81 -5.03
CA CYS A 149 2.88 -0.26 -4.81
C CYS A 149 1.83 0.16 -3.79
N ALA A 150 0.60 -0.33 -3.97
CA ALA A 150 -0.53 0.11 -3.18
C ALA A 150 -1.51 -1.02 -2.83
N PHE A 151 -2.16 -0.84 -1.69
CA PHE A 151 -3.41 -1.50 -1.33
C PHE A 151 -4.49 -0.44 -1.15
N TRP A 152 -5.55 -0.54 -1.93
CA TRP A 152 -6.55 0.51 -2.03
C TRP A 152 -7.93 -0.06 -2.35
N LEU A 153 -8.95 0.76 -2.14
CA LEU A 153 -10.35 0.43 -2.38
C LEU A 153 -10.94 1.40 -3.40
N GLU A 154 -11.68 0.90 -4.38
CA GLU A 154 -12.38 1.72 -5.36
C GLU A 154 -13.87 1.39 -5.35
N SER A 155 -14.72 2.43 -5.46
CA SER A 155 -16.16 2.24 -5.60
C SER A 155 -16.54 1.66 -6.96
N SER A 156 -17.51 0.75 -6.94
CA SER A 156 -17.97 0.05 -8.14
C SER A 156 -18.54 1.00 -9.19
N SER A 157 -19.14 2.10 -8.72
CA SER A 157 -19.84 3.08 -9.53
C SER A 157 -19.10 4.42 -9.66
N ILE A 158 -17.77 4.47 -9.45
CA ILE A 158 -16.95 5.70 -9.26
C ILE A 158 -17.20 6.86 -10.25
N VAL A 159 -17.75 6.58 -11.45
CA VAL A 159 -18.12 7.58 -12.46
C VAL A 159 -19.65 7.57 -12.70
N PRO A 160 -20.31 8.75 -12.71
CA PRO A 160 -19.78 10.09 -12.44
C PRO A 160 -19.48 10.27 -10.96
N ALA A 161 -18.33 10.85 -10.59
CA ALA A 161 -17.93 11.02 -9.19
C ALA A 161 -18.87 11.95 -8.41
N VAL A 162 -19.55 11.35 -7.43
CA VAL A 162 -20.46 11.93 -6.45
C VAL A 162 -20.27 11.09 -5.18
N PRO A 163 -19.46 11.55 -4.19
CA PRO A 163 -18.95 10.71 -3.11
C PRO A 163 -19.98 9.84 -2.37
N ASN A 164 -21.16 10.40 -2.10
CA ASN A 164 -22.23 9.73 -1.35
C ASN A 164 -23.17 8.89 -2.23
N VAL A 165 -23.02 8.91 -3.55
CA VAL A 165 -23.88 8.17 -4.50
C VAL A 165 -23.08 7.14 -5.30
N THR A 166 -22.04 7.58 -5.99
CA THR A 166 -21.20 6.77 -6.89
C THR A 166 -19.85 6.42 -6.27
N GLY A 167 -19.52 7.09 -5.17
CA GLY A 167 -18.45 6.70 -4.29
C GLY A 167 -17.12 7.39 -4.53
N VAL A 168 -16.07 6.78 -3.98
CA VAL A 168 -14.72 7.37 -3.87
C VAL A 168 -13.65 6.29 -3.97
N GLU A 169 -12.42 6.72 -4.17
CA GLU A 169 -11.22 5.91 -3.99
C GLU A 169 -10.64 6.13 -2.58
N VAL A 170 -10.10 5.07 -1.97
CA VAL A 170 -9.57 5.05 -0.61
C VAL A 170 -8.24 4.29 -0.61
N ASP A 171 -7.15 5.01 -0.42
CA ASP A 171 -5.81 4.43 -0.46
C ASP A 171 -5.36 4.05 0.94
N VAL A 172 -5.42 2.75 1.23
CA VAL A 172 -5.08 2.20 2.55
C VAL A 172 -3.58 2.28 2.81
N VAL A 173 -2.79 2.07 1.76
CA VAL A 173 -1.36 2.36 1.71
C VAL A 173 -0.94 2.61 0.26
N GLU A 174 -0.17 3.66 0.06
CA GLU A 174 0.65 3.90 -1.14
C GLU A 174 2.11 3.97 -0.70
N HIS A 175 2.92 2.95 -0.99
CA HIS A 175 4.32 2.95 -0.58
C HIS A 175 5.22 3.53 -1.66
N LEU A 176 6.16 4.39 -1.23
CA LEU A 176 7.11 5.07 -2.09
C LEU A 176 8.54 4.75 -1.66
N PRO A 177 9.44 4.42 -2.60
CA PRO A 177 10.83 4.11 -2.29
C PRO A 177 11.52 5.30 -1.63
N GLY A 178 12.33 5.02 -0.61
CA GLY A 178 13.07 6.03 0.14
C GLY A 178 12.25 6.69 1.26
N ASN A 179 11.05 6.19 1.55
CA ASN A 179 10.24 6.60 2.69
C ASN A 179 10.09 5.47 3.74
N PRO A 180 11.21 4.98 4.31
CA PRO A 180 11.24 3.74 5.09
C PRO A 180 10.39 3.75 6.36
N ASN A 181 9.88 4.91 6.79
CA ASN A 181 9.11 5.06 8.01
C ASN A 181 7.74 5.70 7.79
N SER A 182 7.36 6.03 6.55
CA SER A 182 6.15 6.79 6.29
C SER A 182 5.55 6.52 4.93
N TYR A 183 4.23 6.60 4.84
CA TYR A 183 3.52 6.48 3.57
C TYR A 183 2.28 7.38 3.56
N PRO A 184 1.88 7.89 2.38
CA PRO A 184 0.61 8.58 2.22
C PRO A 184 -0.60 7.66 2.42
N VAL A 185 -1.67 8.22 2.99
CA VAL A 185 -3.02 7.67 2.96
C VAL A 185 -3.98 8.72 2.45
N HIS A 186 -4.87 8.34 1.55
CA HIS A 186 -5.75 9.30 0.89
C HIS A 186 -7.19 8.79 0.73
N VAL A 187 -8.10 9.75 0.58
CA VAL A 187 -9.46 9.52 0.08
C VAL A 187 -9.69 10.49 -1.07
N HIS A 188 -9.88 9.94 -2.27
CA HIS A 188 -10.01 10.68 -3.52
C HIS A 188 -11.47 10.77 -3.96
N ASN A 189 -11.93 12.01 -4.13
CA ASN A 189 -13.14 12.32 -4.88
C ASN A 189 -12.75 12.73 -6.31
N TRP A 190 -12.96 11.81 -7.25
CA TRP A 190 -12.68 12.02 -8.67
C TRP A 190 -13.56 13.11 -9.31
N SER A 191 -13.26 13.49 -10.55
CA SER A 191 -14.13 14.40 -11.31
C SER A 191 -15.35 13.65 -11.86
N SER A 192 -16.47 14.33 -11.93
CA SER A 192 -17.73 13.80 -12.47
C SER A 192 -17.65 13.43 -13.96
N ASN A 193 -16.63 13.92 -14.68
CA ASN A 193 -16.35 13.58 -16.07
C ASN A 193 -15.38 12.38 -16.22
N GLY A 194 -14.91 11.79 -15.12
CA GLY A 194 -13.98 10.66 -15.12
C GLY A 194 -12.52 11.04 -15.44
N PHE A 195 -12.21 12.32 -15.63
CA PHE A 195 -10.84 12.79 -15.86
C PHE A 195 -10.16 13.20 -14.55
N ARG A 196 -8.85 12.98 -14.46
CA ARG A 196 -8.03 13.29 -13.27
C ARG A 196 -7.91 14.79 -12.94
N GLN A 197 -8.29 15.68 -13.86
CA GLN A 197 -7.96 17.12 -13.81
C GLN A 197 -8.72 17.92 -12.74
N ASP A 198 -9.88 17.44 -12.28
CA ASP A 198 -10.67 18.10 -11.23
C ASP A 198 -10.87 17.21 -9.99
N HIS A 199 -10.00 16.21 -9.80
CA HIS A 199 -10.08 15.38 -8.60
C HIS A 199 -9.67 16.20 -7.37
N THR A 200 -10.31 15.90 -6.25
CA THR A 200 -9.99 16.46 -4.94
C THR A 200 -9.67 15.31 -4.00
N ALA A 201 -8.70 15.49 -3.11
CA ALA A 201 -8.32 14.47 -2.15
C ALA A 201 -8.14 15.08 -0.77
N VAL A 202 -8.42 14.29 0.26
CA VAL A 202 -7.94 14.53 1.62
C VAL A 202 -6.96 13.44 1.96
N GLY A 203 -5.88 13.81 2.65
CA GLY A 203 -4.87 12.84 3.01
C GLY A 203 -4.18 13.16 4.32
N GLY A 204 -3.53 12.13 4.84
CA GLY A 204 -2.56 12.23 5.91
C GLY A 204 -1.32 11.44 5.55
N SER A 205 -0.36 11.44 6.45
CA SER A 205 0.78 10.53 6.36
C SER A 205 0.74 9.62 7.57
N ALA A 206 0.82 8.32 7.31
CA ALA A 206 0.99 7.31 8.33
C ALA A 206 2.47 7.07 8.58
N TYR A 207 2.84 6.77 9.83
CA TYR A 207 4.23 6.63 10.23
C TYR A 207 4.43 5.44 11.18
N THR A 208 5.58 4.78 11.06
CA THR A 208 6.04 3.77 12.02
C THR A 208 7.19 4.32 12.86
N ASN A 209 7.20 3.99 14.16
CA ASN A 209 8.35 4.15 15.05
C ASN A 209 9.08 2.81 15.27
N GLY A 210 8.63 1.75 14.60
CA GLY A 210 9.13 0.37 14.70
C GLY A 210 10.09 0.02 13.55
N PRO A 211 10.05 -1.24 13.06
CA PRO A 211 10.79 -1.64 11.87
C PRO A 211 10.45 -0.75 10.66
N SER A 212 11.37 -0.72 9.71
CA SER A 212 11.15 -0.02 8.44
C SER A 212 10.01 -0.66 7.66
N LEU A 213 9.19 0.16 7.02
CA LEU A 213 8.15 -0.26 6.08
C LEU A 213 8.71 -0.90 4.80
N GLU A 214 10.00 -0.66 4.52
CA GLU A 214 10.75 -1.36 3.48
C GLU A 214 11.32 -2.65 4.07
N ASP A 215 11.30 -3.72 3.26
CA ASP A 215 11.86 -5.04 3.56
C ASP A 215 11.23 -5.77 4.76
N ASN A 216 10.24 -5.20 5.46
CA ASN A 216 9.53 -5.84 6.57
C ASN A 216 8.03 -5.95 6.31
N TYR A 217 7.42 -6.95 6.93
CA TYR A 217 5.97 -7.10 6.91
C TYR A 217 5.29 -6.23 7.96
N HIS A 218 4.30 -5.47 7.50
CA HIS A 218 3.40 -4.66 8.33
C HIS A 218 1.95 -4.93 7.97
N THR A 219 1.01 -4.62 8.88
CA THR A 219 -0.41 -4.62 8.54
C THR A 219 -0.90 -3.22 8.24
N TYR A 220 -1.63 -3.09 7.13
CA TYR A 220 -2.19 -1.84 6.64
C TYR A 220 -3.69 -2.02 6.56
N GLY A 221 -4.45 -1.22 7.32
CA GLY A 221 -5.88 -1.41 7.42
C GLY A 221 -6.69 -0.13 7.45
N VAL A 222 -7.93 -0.23 6.99
CA VAL A 222 -8.91 0.86 7.04
C VAL A 222 -10.23 0.36 7.63
N LEU A 223 -10.72 1.07 8.63
CA LEU A 223 -12.10 0.97 9.10
C LEU A 223 -12.95 1.98 8.33
N TRP A 224 -13.84 1.48 7.50
CA TRP A 224 -14.81 2.27 6.77
C TRP A 224 -16.20 2.05 7.38
N THR A 225 -16.79 3.14 7.88
CA THR A 225 -18.15 3.18 8.43
C THR A 225 -18.98 4.24 7.71
N PRO A 226 -20.30 4.34 7.97
CA PRO A 226 -21.11 5.43 7.41
C PRO A 226 -20.60 6.84 7.76
N GLN A 227 -19.76 6.98 8.79
CA GLN A 227 -19.22 8.26 9.25
C GLN A 227 -17.92 8.65 8.52
N GLY A 228 -17.24 7.72 7.86
CA GLY A 228 -15.97 7.97 7.20
C GLY A 228 -14.97 6.83 7.35
N TYR A 229 -13.69 7.19 7.39
CA TYR A 229 -12.56 6.28 7.29
C TYR A 229 -11.57 6.50 8.43
N THR A 230 -11.06 5.41 9.01
CA THR A 230 -9.96 5.42 9.99
C THR A 230 -8.88 4.45 9.54
N PHE A 231 -7.65 4.92 9.40
CA PHE A 231 -6.52 4.16 8.86
C PHE A 231 -5.60 3.70 9.99
N PHE A 232 -5.04 2.51 9.82
CA PHE A 232 -4.24 1.81 10.82
C PHE A 232 -2.96 1.25 10.18
N LEU A 233 -1.88 1.29 10.95
CA LEU A 233 -0.61 0.65 10.66
C LEU A 233 -0.21 -0.21 11.86
N ASP A 234 0.00 -1.50 11.64
CA ASP A 234 0.21 -2.49 12.70
C ASP A 234 -0.88 -2.40 13.80
N GLY A 235 -2.09 -2.09 13.34
CA GLY A 235 -3.26 -1.84 14.18
C GLY A 235 -3.24 -0.54 15.00
N VAL A 236 -2.18 0.26 14.93
CA VAL A 236 -2.16 1.59 15.54
C VAL A 236 -2.84 2.58 14.60
N LYS A 237 -3.86 3.30 15.08
CA LYS A 237 -4.54 4.35 14.32
C LYS A 237 -3.56 5.46 13.91
N GLN A 238 -3.52 5.76 12.62
CA GLN A 238 -2.64 6.76 12.02
C GLN A 238 -3.39 8.04 11.66
N TRP A 239 -4.52 7.89 10.98
CA TRP A 239 -5.28 9.01 10.44
C TRP A 239 -6.78 8.69 10.37
N GLN A 240 -7.62 9.72 10.37
CA GLN A 240 -9.06 9.56 10.19
C GLN A 240 -9.65 10.77 9.46
N THR A 241 -10.73 10.53 8.73
CA THR A 241 -11.50 11.59 8.08
C THR A 241 -12.97 11.20 7.93
N SER A 242 -13.84 12.21 7.94
CA SER A 242 -15.24 12.09 7.52
C SER A 242 -15.48 12.67 6.12
N ALA A 243 -14.47 13.25 5.49
CA ALA A 243 -14.59 13.81 4.15
C ALA A 243 -14.84 12.69 3.14
N TYR A 244 -15.75 12.96 2.20
CA TYR A 244 -16.13 12.03 1.14
C TYR A 244 -16.57 10.65 1.65
N ALA A 245 -17.23 10.61 2.81
CA ALA A 245 -17.84 9.40 3.34
C ALA A 245 -18.77 8.78 2.27
N SER A 246 -18.39 7.59 1.80
CA SER A 246 -19.08 6.90 0.73
C SER A 246 -20.02 5.85 1.28
N HIS A 247 -21.09 5.61 0.53
CA HIS A 247 -22.11 4.59 0.80
C HIS A 247 -22.23 3.57 -0.35
N ASP A 248 -21.45 3.74 -1.43
CA ASP A 248 -21.42 2.79 -2.55
C ASP A 248 -20.48 1.63 -2.25
N LYS A 249 -20.77 0.45 -2.79
CA LYS A 249 -19.91 -0.74 -2.61
C LYS A 249 -18.52 -0.50 -3.15
N LYS A 250 -17.52 -1.03 -2.46
CA LYS A 250 -16.11 -1.02 -2.90
C LYS A 250 -15.56 -2.42 -3.06
N TYR A 251 -14.59 -2.55 -3.95
CA TYR A 251 -13.72 -3.72 -4.08
C TYR A 251 -12.27 -3.33 -3.75
N MET A 252 -11.44 -4.34 -3.52
CA MET A 252 -10.02 -4.19 -3.22
C MET A 252 -9.18 -4.22 -4.49
N LEU A 253 -8.05 -3.50 -4.43
CA LEU A 253 -7.03 -3.44 -5.46
C LEU A 253 -5.65 -3.62 -4.82
N LEU A 254 -4.80 -4.44 -5.46
CA LEU A 254 -3.39 -4.60 -5.12
C LEU A 254 -2.57 -4.32 -6.38
N THR A 255 -1.75 -3.29 -6.34
CA THR A 255 -1.08 -2.78 -7.55
C THR A 255 0.38 -2.46 -7.29
N CYS A 256 1.18 -2.60 -8.33
CA CYS A 256 2.47 -1.92 -8.43
C CYS A 256 2.47 -1.19 -9.76
N GLU A 257 2.54 0.13 -9.74
CA GLU A 257 2.54 0.96 -10.94
C GLU A 257 3.91 1.55 -11.19
N VAL A 258 4.13 2.00 -12.43
CA VAL A 258 5.40 2.58 -12.89
C VAL A 258 5.12 3.90 -13.60
N LEU A 259 5.71 4.98 -13.11
CA LEU A 259 5.60 6.31 -13.71
C LEU A 259 6.92 7.06 -13.53
N ASP A 260 7.51 7.45 -14.66
CA ASP A 260 8.80 8.12 -14.68
C ASP A 260 8.70 9.62 -14.40
N ASN A 261 9.69 10.16 -13.69
CA ASN A 261 9.85 11.57 -13.35
C ASN A 261 8.58 12.19 -12.73
N SER A 262 7.93 11.44 -11.84
CA SER A 262 6.70 11.84 -11.17
C SER A 262 6.83 11.68 -9.66
N TRP A 263 5.71 11.61 -8.94
CA TRP A 263 5.65 11.42 -7.49
C TRP A 263 6.33 10.12 -7.02
N ALA A 264 6.35 9.09 -7.87
CA ALA A 264 7.06 7.83 -7.64
C ALA A 264 8.59 7.93 -7.79
N GLY A 265 9.11 9.09 -8.20
CA GLY A 265 10.52 9.29 -8.53
C GLY A 265 10.83 9.03 -10.01
N SER A 266 12.12 8.86 -10.30
CA SER A 266 12.62 8.57 -11.65
C SER A 266 12.99 7.10 -11.78
N ILE A 267 12.65 6.48 -12.91
CA ILE A 267 13.01 5.11 -13.21
C ILE A 267 14.56 4.99 -13.26
N PRO A 268 15.16 3.98 -12.59
CA PRO A 268 16.60 3.78 -12.61
C PRO A 268 17.14 3.63 -14.03
N ARG A 269 18.37 4.11 -14.25
CA ARG A 269 19.06 3.89 -15.52
C ARG A 269 19.26 2.39 -15.76
N GLY A 270 18.65 1.86 -16.82
CA GLY A 270 18.64 0.42 -17.11
C GLY A 270 17.41 -0.32 -16.58
N GLY A 271 16.45 0.40 -15.98
CA GLY A 271 15.22 -0.16 -15.45
C GLY A 271 15.44 -0.99 -14.18
N TYR A 272 14.54 -1.96 -13.97
CA TYR A 272 14.50 -2.78 -12.75
C TYR A 272 15.25 -4.11 -12.88
N GLY A 273 15.88 -4.38 -14.03
CA GLY A 273 16.39 -5.70 -14.41
C GLY A 273 15.27 -6.64 -14.87
N ASN A 274 15.61 -7.73 -15.57
CA ASN A 274 14.60 -8.70 -16.02
C ASN A 274 13.95 -9.45 -14.84
N ALA A 275 12.87 -10.19 -15.09
CA ALA A 275 12.10 -10.89 -14.05
C ALA A 275 12.97 -11.72 -13.07
N SER A 276 13.99 -12.45 -13.58
CA SER A 276 14.86 -13.27 -12.74
C SER A 276 15.84 -12.48 -11.86
N GLN A 277 16.06 -11.20 -12.17
CA GLN A 277 17.03 -10.32 -11.51
C GLN A 277 16.38 -9.22 -10.68
N SER A 278 15.16 -8.83 -11.03
CA SER A 278 14.48 -7.71 -10.39
C SER A 278 14.21 -8.01 -8.92
N LYS A 279 14.50 -7.00 -8.09
CA LYS A 279 14.16 -7.00 -6.67
C LYS A 279 12.94 -6.14 -6.36
N THR A 280 12.43 -5.39 -7.33
CA THR A 280 11.29 -4.50 -7.17
C THR A 280 10.01 -5.31 -7.08
N ARG A 281 9.37 -5.33 -5.91
CA ARG A 281 8.16 -6.13 -5.69
C ARG A 281 7.36 -5.69 -4.47
N MET A 282 6.07 -5.96 -4.51
CA MET A 282 5.21 -6.05 -3.33
C MET A 282 4.94 -7.51 -3.01
N LYS A 283 5.06 -7.89 -1.73
CA LYS A 283 4.67 -9.20 -1.23
C LYS A 283 3.50 -9.08 -0.26
N VAL A 284 2.49 -9.92 -0.43
CA VAL A 284 1.28 -9.91 0.40
C VAL A 284 1.07 -11.30 1.00
N ASP A 285 1.05 -11.37 2.32
CA ASP A 285 0.83 -12.61 3.09
C ASP A 285 -0.66 -12.97 3.13
N TRP A 286 -1.52 -11.98 3.37
CA TRP A 286 -2.98 -12.15 3.31
C TRP A 286 -3.70 -10.83 3.13
N VAL A 287 -4.94 -10.92 2.66
CA VAL A 287 -5.94 -9.83 2.70
C VAL A 287 -7.20 -10.36 3.40
N ARG A 288 -7.75 -9.57 4.32
CA ARG A 288 -8.92 -9.96 5.10
C ARG A 288 -9.91 -8.80 5.20
N VAL A 289 -11.20 -9.16 5.21
CA VAL A 289 -12.30 -8.20 5.37
C VAL A 289 -13.25 -8.68 6.46
N TRP A 290 -13.56 -7.76 7.36
CA TRP A 290 -14.52 -7.98 8.44
C TRP A 290 -15.67 -6.98 8.35
N GLN A 291 -16.86 -7.39 8.77
CA GLN A 291 -18.02 -6.52 8.84
C GLN A 291 -18.68 -6.55 10.20
N LYS A 292 -19.30 -5.43 10.58
CA LYS A 292 -20.04 -5.30 11.82
C LYS A 292 -21.31 -6.15 11.75
N ASN A 293 -21.60 -6.87 12.84
CA ASN A 293 -22.88 -7.55 13.04
C ASN A 293 -24.07 -6.60 13.08
#